data_AF-A0A1F6S4X2-F1
#
_entry.id   AF-A0A1F6S4X2-F1
#
_cell.length_a   1.000
_cell.length_b   1.000
_cell.length_c   1.000
_cell.angle_alpha   90.00
_cell.angle_beta   90.00
_cell.angle_gamma   90.00
#
_symmetry.space_group_name_H-M   'P 1'
#
loop_
_entity.id
_entity.type
_entity.pdbx_description
1 polymer ?
#
loop_
_entity_poly.entity_id
_entity_poly.type
_entity_poly.pdbx_seq_one_letter_code
_entity_poly.pdbx_strand_id
1 'polypeptide(L)'
;MKENIFQKIYNHISKEMVVSVLFLIIAIFFYAKGDQLLGQTFASGNFDLEIDNECSYNGFPCPAVSGVDTSWTQTDLGPTHKFFFFDNVKPGDFGSDSVSFHLIDSDGWGRLVIGNIVDSDNSCVEPETSVESGCNPSGDGELRENMGFWAWLDQGQTAGFQGKSDPGEGDNIQNYGEMTLISKGPIDALGETWDLADGLSAAYANFGCSSATLPVCNGLNSDGHISKDLSYYFGIGWELPIGTGDEVQSDTFGADMTFQASEFDFDKTVVTLENKDGSWNAIEDDRYAELAYDEEGPTFDWVLKVFDMPAGTYRLVYAPDPWPQGIPPSYNIKTEIATITIDSSGSYNGSGSKELNLDLPDSRDSNYKINYAKVWIVPAAIHNTYKMTGWNQNNTLFDMQSVNYHDTDLAVQKTINLADLGADPQYGYVHDYSGANVSFTYNTPANGKLSGTITATGLKPYATYQLKFDGIPTCQDSVNGNNAANEYIGYKGRWWDNTTNSNTNDAGYLAFKDTHCINGYLVWDFITANASGNVTKAVATANSYHVLFSGGGVCNSINNDYLAYLDPAHPTIKFSPADKVNGQIERFTCGGLTLDAGSYDLQMTLTEESFHQGPGTWTAVMSGKINFGIY
;
A
#
# COMPACT_ATOMS: atom_id res chain seq x y z
N MET A 1 22.20 7.81 -48.34
CA MET A 1 21.16 8.62 -47.68
C MET A 1 20.02 7.69 -47.25
N LYS A 2 20.22 6.98 -46.15
CA LYS A 2 19.18 6.32 -45.34
C LYS A 2 19.76 6.30 -43.93
N GLU A 3 19.48 7.37 -43.19
CA GLU A 3 19.72 7.40 -41.75
C GLU A 3 18.94 6.26 -41.10
N ASN A 4 19.59 5.60 -40.15
CA ASN A 4 19.05 4.47 -39.41
C ASN A 4 17.92 4.99 -38.52
N ILE A 5 16.69 4.53 -38.77
CA ILE A 5 15.47 4.93 -38.05
C ILE A 5 15.60 4.69 -36.53
N PHE A 6 16.43 3.72 -36.12
CA PHE A 6 16.76 3.45 -34.73
C PHE A 6 17.47 4.61 -34.00
N GLN A 7 18.32 5.38 -34.70
CA GLN A 7 19.03 6.51 -34.08
C GLN A 7 18.10 7.73 -33.85
N LYS A 8 17.04 7.85 -34.66
CA LYS A 8 16.00 8.88 -34.49
C LYS A 8 15.02 8.53 -33.38
N ILE A 9 14.75 7.24 -33.13
CA ILE A 9 13.92 6.79 -32.01
C ILE A 9 14.69 6.99 -30.69
N TYR A 10 15.98 6.64 -30.64
CA TYR A 10 16.82 6.80 -29.45
C TYR A 10 17.00 8.27 -29.01
N ASN A 11 17.11 9.20 -29.96
CA ASN A 11 17.30 10.62 -29.65
C ASN A 11 15.98 11.39 -29.38
N HIS A 12 14.80 10.78 -29.51
CA HIS A 12 13.50 11.43 -29.31
C HIS A 12 12.73 10.96 -28.08
N ILE A 13 13.22 9.97 -27.35
CA ILE A 13 12.67 9.57 -26.05
C ILE A 13 13.29 10.49 -24.99
N SER A 14 12.77 11.72 -24.92
CA SER A 14 13.13 12.71 -23.93
C SER A 14 12.31 12.54 -22.65
N LYS A 15 13.02 12.35 -21.54
CA LYS A 15 12.78 12.94 -20.21
C LYS A 15 11.52 12.60 -19.39
N GLU A 16 10.53 11.88 -19.90
CA GLU A 16 9.37 11.43 -19.08
C GLU A 16 9.09 9.92 -19.10
N MET A 17 10.01 9.12 -19.64
CA MET A 17 9.78 7.68 -19.87
C MET A 17 10.77 6.76 -19.15
N VAL A 18 11.32 7.18 -18.00
CA VAL A 18 12.21 6.30 -17.19
C VAL A 18 11.40 5.43 -16.23
N VAL A 19 10.25 5.92 -15.73
CA VAL A 19 9.33 5.14 -14.88
C VAL A 19 8.71 3.97 -15.66
N SER A 20 8.49 4.14 -16.97
CA SER A 20 7.97 3.06 -17.81
C SER A 20 9.04 2.05 -18.24
N VAL A 21 10.34 2.37 -18.23
CA VAL A 21 11.37 1.43 -18.76
C VAL A 21 11.72 0.33 -17.77
N LEU A 22 11.58 0.54 -16.46
CA LEU A 22 11.76 -0.56 -15.49
C LEU A 22 10.58 -1.53 -15.53
N PHE A 23 9.34 -1.01 -15.57
CA PHE A 23 8.15 -1.82 -15.85
C PHE A 23 8.18 -2.44 -17.24
N LEU A 24 8.79 -1.80 -18.24
CA LEU A 24 8.89 -2.33 -19.60
C LEU A 24 10.06 -3.31 -19.75
N ILE A 25 11.13 -3.29 -18.96
CA ILE A 25 12.16 -4.35 -18.97
C ILE A 25 11.60 -5.61 -18.32
N ILE A 26 10.86 -5.45 -17.22
CA ILE A 26 10.05 -6.52 -16.63
C ILE A 26 8.99 -7.00 -17.65
N ALA A 27 8.24 -6.09 -18.31
CA ALA A 27 7.23 -6.43 -19.32
C ALA A 27 7.79 -6.96 -20.66
N ILE A 28 9.02 -6.61 -21.04
CA ILE A 28 9.72 -7.16 -22.20
C ILE A 28 10.28 -8.54 -21.86
N PHE A 29 10.65 -8.81 -20.59
CA PHE A 29 10.81 -10.19 -20.11
C PHE A 29 9.48 -10.97 -20.17
N PHE A 30 8.35 -10.35 -19.79
CA PHE A 30 7.00 -10.92 -19.96
C PHE A 30 6.64 -11.19 -21.45
N TYR A 31 7.11 -10.37 -22.40
CA TYR A 31 6.74 -10.47 -23.82
C TYR A 31 7.75 -11.24 -24.69
N ALA A 32 9.02 -11.33 -24.28
CA ALA A 32 10.08 -12.01 -25.04
C ALA A 32 10.09 -13.55 -24.85
N LYS A 33 9.37 -14.08 -23.86
CA LYS A 33 8.99 -15.50 -23.80
C LYS A 33 7.54 -15.66 -24.23
N GLY A 34 7.31 -15.47 -25.53
CA GLY A 34 6.02 -15.64 -26.19
C GLY A 34 5.59 -17.10 -26.33
N ASP A 35 5.47 -17.82 -25.21
CA ASP A 35 4.68 -19.04 -25.04
C ASP A 35 4.27 -19.08 -23.55
N GLN A 36 2.98 -19.35 -23.26
CA GLN A 36 2.45 -19.39 -21.90
C GLN A 36 3.22 -20.39 -21.03
N LEU A 37 3.96 -19.90 -20.03
CA LEU A 37 4.72 -20.70 -19.08
C LEU A 37 4.06 -20.62 -17.70
N LEU A 38 3.32 -21.67 -17.36
CA LEU A 38 2.74 -21.93 -16.04
C LEU A 38 3.88 -22.26 -15.04
N GLY A 39 3.90 -21.59 -13.87
CA GLY A 39 4.82 -21.84 -12.75
C GLY A 39 6.28 -21.41 -12.99
N GLN A 40 6.69 -20.29 -12.42
CA GLN A 40 8.10 -19.85 -12.39
C GLN A 40 8.52 -19.52 -10.95
N THR A 41 9.72 -19.93 -10.55
CA THR A 41 10.48 -19.27 -9.48
C THR A 41 11.08 -17.99 -10.05
N PHE A 42 10.89 -16.85 -9.39
CA PHE A 42 11.54 -15.61 -9.76
C PHE A 42 12.50 -15.18 -8.65
N ALA A 43 13.79 -15.27 -8.96
CA ALA A 43 14.85 -14.65 -8.18
C ALA A 43 15.22 -13.31 -8.82
N SER A 44 15.24 -12.24 -8.02
CA SER A 44 15.78 -10.93 -8.42
C SER A 44 17.14 -10.75 -7.75
N GLY A 45 18.20 -10.51 -8.54
CA GLY A 45 19.59 -10.39 -8.05
C GLY A 45 20.44 -11.62 -8.36
N ASN A 46 21.60 -11.77 -7.69
CA ASN A 46 22.41 -13.00 -7.72
C ASN A 46 21.82 -14.02 -6.73
N PHE A 47 20.53 -14.32 -6.91
CA PHE A 47 19.79 -15.24 -6.07
C PHE A 47 19.47 -16.53 -6.80
N ASP A 48 19.62 -17.63 -6.07
CA ASP A 48 19.15 -18.95 -6.47
C ASP A 48 18.18 -19.45 -5.39
N LEU A 49 16.93 -19.67 -5.81
CA LEU A 49 15.83 -20.18 -4.98
C LEU A 49 15.36 -21.50 -5.60
N GLU A 50 15.65 -22.59 -4.91
CA GLU A 50 15.15 -23.91 -5.28
C GLU A 50 13.98 -24.29 -4.37
N ILE A 51 13.04 -25.05 -4.92
CA ILE A 51 11.80 -25.48 -4.26
C ILE A 51 11.68 -27.00 -4.32
N ASP A 52 11.25 -27.63 -3.24
CA ASP A 52 10.70 -28.98 -3.26
C ASP A 52 9.25 -29.01 -2.79
N ASN A 53 8.57 -30.09 -3.15
CA ASN A 53 7.18 -30.31 -2.80
C ASN A 53 6.91 -31.79 -2.52
N GLU A 54 6.10 -32.04 -1.50
CA GLU A 54 5.51 -33.35 -1.24
C GLU A 54 3.99 -33.17 -1.09
N CYS A 55 3.21 -33.72 -2.04
CA CYS A 55 1.76 -33.60 -2.09
C CYS A 55 1.02 -34.80 -1.46
N SER A 56 -0.04 -34.49 -0.72
CA SER A 56 -0.99 -35.44 -0.13
C SER A 56 -2.45 -35.15 -0.54
N TYR A 57 -3.22 -36.20 -0.77
CA TYR A 57 -4.65 -36.17 -1.08
C TYR A 57 -5.38 -37.22 -0.24
N ASN A 58 -6.34 -36.78 0.57
CA ASN A 58 -7.13 -37.60 1.49
C ASN A 58 -6.26 -38.47 2.43
N GLY A 59 -5.11 -37.96 2.85
CA GLY A 59 -4.15 -38.64 3.73
C GLY A 59 -3.25 -39.68 3.05
N PHE A 60 -3.25 -39.73 1.72
CA PHE A 60 -2.36 -40.58 0.92
C PHE A 60 -1.50 -39.73 -0.02
N PRO A 61 -0.38 -40.25 -0.55
CA PRO A 61 0.37 -39.54 -1.59
C PRO A 61 -0.52 -39.19 -2.79
N CYS A 62 -0.31 -38.01 -3.37
CA CYS A 62 -1.12 -37.55 -4.51
C CYS A 62 -1.08 -38.54 -5.69
N PRO A 63 -2.20 -38.68 -6.44
CA PRO A 63 -2.26 -39.58 -7.58
C PRO A 63 -1.22 -39.24 -8.65
N ALA A 64 -0.52 -40.26 -9.15
CA ALA A 64 0.42 -40.06 -10.25
C ALA A 64 -0.34 -39.73 -11.56
N VAL A 65 -0.04 -38.58 -12.15
CA VAL A 65 -0.59 -38.15 -13.44
C VAL A 65 0.54 -38.09 -14.47
N SER A 66 0.32 -38.68 -15.65
CA SER A 66 1.35 -38.73 -16.70
C SER A 66 1.70 -37.32 -17.19
N GLY A 67 2.97 -36.91 -17.01
CA GLY A 67 3.48 -35.62 -17.48
C GLY A 67 3.25 -34.46 -16.52
N VAL A 68 2.80 -34.75 -15.30
CA VAL A 68 2.63 -33.78 -14.21
C VAL A 68 3.31 -34.35 -12.97
N ASP A 69 4.19 -33.56 -12.37
CA ASP A 69 4.88 -33.92 -11.13
C ASP A 69 4.24 -33.13 -9.98
N THR A 70 3.55 -33.84 -9.08
CA THR A 70 2.95 -33.24 -7.88
C THR A 70 3.82 -33.35 -6.64
N SER A 71 4.87 -34.17 -6.70
CA SER A 71 5.91 -34.22 -5.67
C SER A 71 7.26 -34.30 -6.36
N TRP A 72 8.22 -33.49 -5.93
CA TRP A 72 9.56 -33.42 -6.51
C TRP A 72 10.58 -33.05 -5.44
N THR A 73 11.84 -33.38 -5.71
CA THR A 73 12.98 -32.97 -4.87
C THR A 73 13.48 -31.59 -5.28
N GLN A 74 14.26 -30.96 -4.42
CA GLN A 74 14.81 -29.61 -4.56
C GLN A 74 15.27 -29.32 -6.00
N THR A 75 14.65 -28.32 -6.64
CA THR A 75 14.88 -27.96 -8.04
C THR A 75 14.35 -26.56 -8.38
N ASP A 76 14.76 -26.03 -9.52
CA ASP A 76 14.09 -24.90 -10.18
C ASP A 76 12.68 -25.28 -10.64
N LEU A 77 11.69 -24.42 -10.36
CA LEU A 77 10.34 -24.67 -10.84
C LEU A 77 10.28 -24.62 -12.38
N GLY A 78 9.38 -25.44 -12.92
CA GLY A 78 9.23 -25.65 -14.34
C GLY A 78 7.79 -26.05 -14.66
N PRO A 79 7.41 -26.09 -15.94
CA PRO A 79 6.01 -26.19 -16.35
C PRO A 79 5.32 -27.51 -15.96
N THR A 80 6.08 -28.56 -15.64
CA THR A 80 5.58 -29.87 -15.20
C THR A 80 5.29 -29.93 -13.70
N HIS A 81 5.84 -29.02 -12.90
CA HIS A 81 5.62 -28.97 -11.45
C HIS A 81 4.23 -28.38 -11.16
N LYS A 82 3.40 -29.15 -10.45
CA LYS A 82 2.05 -28.72 -10.00
C LYS A 82 1.88 -29.09 -8.54
N PHE A 83 1.73 -28.10 -7.67
CA PHE A 83 1.49 -28.32 -6.25
C PHE A 83 0.23 -29.18 -6.03
N PHE A 84 -0.90 -28.67 -6.51
CA PHE A 84 -2.17 -29.39 -6.51
C PHE A 84 -2.64 -29.66 -7.94
N PHE A 85 -2.97 -30.91 -8.26
CA PHE A 85 -3.53 -31.28 -9.56
C PHE A 85 -4.49 -32.46 -9.44
N PHE A 86 -5.79 -32.16 -9.42
CA PHE A 86 -6.85 -33.15 -9.22
C PHE A 86 -7.95 -32.97 -10.28
N ASP A 87 -8.47 -34.08 -10.81
CA ASP A 87 -9.52 -34.11 -11.84
C ASP A 87 -10.94 -34.31 -11.28
N ASN A 88 -11.05 -34.60 -9.97
CA ASN A 88 -12.31 -35.03 -9.36
C ASN A 88 -12.34 -34.76 -7.85
N VAL A 89 -12.34 -33.49 -7.45
CA VAL A 89 -12.53 -33.05 -6.07
C VAL A 89 -14.01 -33.14 -5.69
N LYS A 90 -14.31 -33.63 -4.48
CA LYS A 90 -15.68 -33.82 -3.97
C LYS A 90 -15.85 -33.25 -2.57
N PRO A 91 -17.08 -32.88 -2.17
CA PRO A 91 -17.35 -32.51 -0.79
C PRO A 91 -16.85 -33.56 0.21
N GLY A 92 -15.98 -33.13 1.12
CA GLY A 92 -15.29 -33.96 2.10
C GLY A 92 -13.84 -34.30 1.75
N ASP A 93 -13.39 -34.01 0.52
CA ASP A 93 -11.99 -34.17 0.13
C ASP A 93 -11.11 -33.09 0.76
N PHE A 94 -9.86 -33.47 1.03
CA PHE A 94 -8.83 -32.57 1.54
C PHE A 94 -7.45 -32.98 1.03
N GLY A 95 -6.50 -32.07 1.07
CA GLY A 95 -5.12 -32.34 0.72
C GLY A 95 -4.17 -31.34 1.36
N SER A 96 -2.88 -31.64 1.25
CA SER A 96 -1.81 -30.77 1.74
C SER A 96 -0.54 -30.95 0.95
N ASP A 97 0.25 -29.88 0.89
CA ASP A 97 1.60 -29.84 0.34
C ASP A 97 2.59 -29.36 1.39
N SER A 98 3.77 -29.97 1.45
CA SER A 98 4.93 -29.52 2.22
C SER A 98 5.88 -28.96 1.20
N VAL A 99 5.82 -27.64 1.06
CA VAL A 99 6.69 -26.88 0.17
C VAL A 99 7.92 -26.46 0.97
N SER A 100 9.12 -26.70 0.47
CA SER A 100 10.31 -26.16 1.12
C SER A 100 11.14 -25.24 0.25
N PHE A 101 11.69 -24.21 0.91
CA PHE A 101 12.45 -23.12 0.30
C PHE A 101 13.91 -23.25 0.67
N HIS A 102 14.78 -23.12 -0.35
CA HIS A 102 16.22 -23.19 -0.19
C HIS A 102 16.87 -21.98 -0.86
N LEU A 103 17.45 -21.09 -0.07
CA LEU A 103 18.30 -20.02 -0.57
C LEU A 103 19.76 -20.49 -0.59
N ILE A 104 20.40 -20.43 -1.76
CA ILE A 104 21.75 -20.99 -1.97
C ILE A 104 22.84 -19.94 -1.76
N ASP A 105 22.71 -18.78 -2.40
CA ASP A 105 23.81 -17.81 -2.51
C ASP A 105 23.88 -16.83 -1.32
N SER A 106 22.74 -16.34 -0.84
CA SER A 106 22.65 -15.33 0.23
C SER A 106 21.38 -15.44 1.07
N ASP A 107 21.40 -14.86 2.27
CA ASP A 107 20.20 -14.66 3.08
C ASP A 107 19.27 -13.68 2.35
N GLY A 108 17.95 -13.85 2.45
CA GLY A 108 16.99 -13.06 1.70
C GLY A 108 15.57 -13.09 2.26
N TRP A 109 14.65 -12.49 1.54
CA TRP A 109 13.22 -12.45 1.88
C TRP A 109 12.44 -13.23 0.83
N GLY A 110 11.43 -13.97 1.29
CA GLY A 110 10.56 -14.78 0.43
C GLY A 110 9.15 -14.21 0.36
N ARG A 111 8.51 -14.35 -0.80
CA ARG A 111 7.11 -13.95 -1.06
C ARG A 111 6.40 -15.03 -1.86
N LEU A 112 5.18 -15.35 -1.47
CA LEU A 112 4.25 -16.18 -2.22
C LEU A 112 3.22 -15.29 -2.91
N VAL A 113 3.08 -15.44 -4.23
CA VAL A 113 2.03 -14.79 -5.02
C VAL A 113 1.12 -15.85 -5.61
N ILE A 114 -0.17 -15.77 -5.32
CA ILE A 114 -1.20 -16.58 -5.94
C ILE A 114 -1.90 -15.70 -6.99
N GLY A 115 -1.86 -16.09 -8.25
CA GLY A 115 -2.41 -15.31 -9.35
C GLY A 115 -2.98 -16.19 -10.45
N ASN A 116 -3.36 -15.57 -11.57
CA ASN A 116 -3.96 -16.25 -12.73
C ASN A 116 -5.12 -17.19 -12.33
N ILE A 117 -6.00 -16.67 -11.47
CA ILE A 117 -7.15 -17.42 -10.97
C ILE A 117 -8.06 -17.79 -12.14
N VAL A 118 -8.38 -19.08 -12.22
CA VAL A 118 -9.38 -19.67 -13.10
C VAL A 118 -10.48 -20.21 -12.20
N ASP A 119 -11.70 -19.75 -12.44
CA ASP A 119 -12.89 -20.14 -11.71
C ASP A 119 -13.99 -20.24 -12.75
N SER A 120 -14.46 -21.45 -13.06
CA SER A 120 -15.32 -21.65 -14.23
C SER A 120 -16.31 -22.78 -14.06
N ASP A 121 -17.56 -22.47 -14.38
CA ASP A 121 -18.61 -23.43 -14.73
C ASP A 121 -18.17 -24.23 -15.96
N ASN A 122 -18.09 -25.55 -15.87
CA ASN A 122 -17.76 -26.36 -17.04
C ASN A 122 -19.02 -26.90 -17.73
N SER A 123 -19.48 -28.09 -17.35
CA SER A 123 -20.43 -28.84 -18.16
C SER A 123 -21.88 -28.64 -17.75
N CYS A 124 -22.13 -28.04 -16.57
CA CYS A 124 -23.44 -27.67 -16.07
C CYS A 124 -24.44 -28.82 -16.18
N VAL A 125 -24.28 -29.85 -15.35
CA VAL A 125 -25.09 -31.07 -15.39
C VAL A 125 -25.80 -31.33 -14.08
N GLU A 126 -27.01 -31.88 -14.12
CA GLU A 126 -27.74 -32.27 -12.91
C GLU A 126 -26.90 -33.13 -11.94
N PRO A 127 -26.95 -32.87 -10.61
CA PRO A 127 -27.82 -31.90 -9.91
C PRO A 127 -27.44 -30.40 -9.91
N GLU A 128 -26.27 -29.99 -10.41
CA GLU A 128 -25.79 -28.59 -10.46
C GLU A 128 -26.86 -27.62 -10.99
N THR A 129 -27.42 -27.92 -12.16
CA THR A 129 -28.47 -27.13 -12.83
C THR A 129 -29.80 -27.05 -12.09
N SER A 130 -29.98 -27.88 -11.05
CA SER A 130 -31.18 -27.86 -10.21
C SER A 130 -31.05 -26.96 -8.98
N VAL A 131 -29.82 -26.66 -8.58
CA VAL A 131 -29.50 -25.84 -7.40
C VAL A 131 -28.97 -24.45 -7.78
N GLU A 132 -28.35 -24.33 -8.95
CA GLU A 132 -27.69 -23.11 -9.42
C GLU A 132 -28.44 -22.55 -10.65
N SER A 133 -29.09 -21.40 -10.45
CA SER A 133 -29.98 -20.77 -11.42
C SER A 133 -29.19 -19.81 -12.30
N GLY A 134 -28.37 -20.34 -13.19
CA GLY A 134 -27.46 -19.49 -13.96
C GLY A 134 -26.43 -20.26 -14.74
N CYS A 135 -26.12 -21.49 -14.29
CA CYS A 135 -25.09 -22.37 -14.82
C CYS A 135 -24.89 -22.23 -16.32
N ASN A 136 -23.72 -21.76 -16.66
CA ASN A 136 -23.32 -21.54 -18.02
C ASN A 136 -21.88 -22.02 -18.19
N PRO A 137 -21.54 -22.89 -19.15
CA PRO A 137 -20.16 -23.34 -19.44
C PRO A 137 -19.08 -22.27 -19.72
N SER A 138 -19.40 -21.00 -19.54
CA SER A 138 -18.50 -19.85 -19.64
C SER A 138 -18.80 -18.82 -18.54
N GLY A 139 -19.49 -19.24 -17.48
CA GLY A 139 -19.75 -18.50 -16.25
C GLY A 139 -18.64 -18.70 -15.23
N ASP A 140 -18.73 -17.96 -14.14
CA ASP A 140 -17.81 -18.07 -13.01
C ASP A 140 -18.31 -19.24 -12.15
N GLY A 141 -17.43 -20.20 -11.82
CA GLY A 141 -17.79 -21.35 -10.97
C GLY A 141 -17.87 -20.98 -9.49
N GLU A 142 -18.37 -21.89 -8.65
CA GLU A 142 -18.48 -21.72 -7.19
C GLU A 142 -17.47 -22.54 -6.38
N LEU A 143 -16.68 -23.41 -7.03
CA LEU A 143 -15.73 -24.28 -6.34
C LEU A 143 -14.72 -23.49 -5.49
N ARG A 144 -14.17 -22.38 -6.00
CA ARG A 144 -13.16 -21.59 -5.26
C ARG A 144 -13.71 -21.01 -3.96
N GLU A 145 -14.90 -20.43 -3.96
CA GLU A 145 -15.55 -19.82 -2.81
C GLU A 145 -15.86 -20.83 -1.71
N ASN A 146 -16.05 -22.09 -2.11
CA ASN A 146 -16.39 -23.19 -1.22
C ASN A 146 -15.17 -24.00 -0.76
N MET A 147 -14.01 -23.83 -1.39
CA MET A 147 -12.75 -24.43 -0.93
C MET A 147 -12.09 -23.57 0.16
N GLY A 148 -11.62 -24.24 1.22
CA GLY A 148 -10.85 -23.59 2.27
C GLY A 148 -9.36 -23.91 2.15
N PHE A 149 -8.54 -22.89 1.96
CA PHE A 149 -7.08 -22.93 1.92
C PHE A 149 -6.47 -22.32 3.17
N TRP A 150 -5.35 -22.87 3.65
CA TRP A 150 -4.57 -22.30 4.76
C TRP A 150 -3.10 -22.67 4.62
N ALA A 151 -2.23 -21.98 5.35
CA ALA A 151 -0.81 -22.30 5.40
C ALA A 151 -0.26 -22.25 6.83
N TRP A 152 0.78 -23.03 7.11
CA TRP A 152 1.44 -23.08 8.41
C TRP A 152 2.95 -23.28 8.28
N LEU A 153 3.68 -22.96 9.36
CA LEU A 153 5.08 -23.35 9.50
C LEU A 153 5.14 -24.83 9.85
N ASP A 154 5.54 -25.64 8.88
CA ASP A 154 5.71 -27.10 8.99
C ASP A 154 7.08 -27.41 9.61
N GLN A 155 7.32 -26.81 10.78
CA GLN A 155 8.60 -26.76 11.46
C GLN A 155 8.79 -27.93 12.45
N GLY A 156 7.76 -28.77 12.64
CA GLY A 156 7.81 -29.86 13.61
C GLY A 156 7.62 -29.42 15.07
N GLN A 157 8.20 -30.20 15.97
CA GLN A 157 8.03 -30.06 17.42
C GLN A 157 8.94 -29.00 18.03
N THR A 158 10.09 -28.77 17.42
CA THR A 158 11.08 -27.81 17.89
C THR A 158 10.93 -26.53 17.07
N ALA A 159 10.82 -25.38 17.74
CA ALA A 159 10.63 -24.11 17.02
C ALA A 159 11.79 -23.83 16.04
N GLY A 160 11.48 -23.37 14.82
CA GLY A 160 12.42 -23.16 13.73
C GLY A 160 12.74 -24.44 12.95
N PHE A 161 13.72 -24.40 12.05
CA PHE A 161 14.05 -25.50 11.15
C PHE A 161 15.37 -26.17 11.54
N GLN A 162 15.32 -27.46 11.90
CA GLN A 162 16.51 -28.24 12.27
C GLN A 162 16.74 -29.42 11.32
N GLY A 163 15.97 -29.48 10.24
CA GLY A 163 15.90 -30.58 9.29
C GLY A 163 15.02 -31.71 9.79
N LYS A 164 14.57 -32.58 8.87
CA LYS A 164 13.64 -33.73 9.08
C LYS A 164 14.02 -34.75 10.18
N SER A 165 15.11 -34.54 10.90
CA SER A 165 15.37 -35.22 12.17
C SER A 165 14.48 -34.72 13.32
N ASP A 166 13.93 -33.50 13.24
CA ASP A 166 12.90 -33.04 14.16
C ASP A 166 11.55 -33.70 13.79
N PRO A 167 10.88 -34.42 14.72
CA PRO A 167 9.63 -35.09 14.41
C PRO A 167 8.55 -34.09 14.02
N GLY A 168 7.98 -34.30 12.83
CA GLY A 168 6.94 -33.44 12.29
C GLY A 168 7.44 -32.37 11.33
N GLU A 169 8.74 -32.09 11.27
CA GLU A 169 9.27 -31.08 10.34
C GLU A 169 9.15 -31.55 8.88
N GLY A 170 8.37 -30.83 8.08
CA GLY A 170 8.12 -31.13 6.67
C GLY A 170 7.31 -32.43 6.48
N ASP A 171 6.34 -32.70 7.36
CA ASP A 171 5.57 -33.95 7.42
C ASP A 171 4.18 -33.89 6.78
N ASN A 172 3.82 -32.74 6.18
CA ASN A 172 2.55 -32.48 5.50
C ASN A 172 1.32 -32.40 6.41
N ILE A 173 1.51 -32.34 7.73
CA ILE A 173 0.43 -32.36 8.71
C ILE A 173 0.60 -31.17 9.64
N GLN A 174 -0.44 -30.35 9.78
CA GLN A 174 -0.40 -29.30 10.79
C GLN A 174 -0.45 -29.90 12.20
N ASN A 175 0.72 -30.02 12.82
CA ASN A 175 0.96 -30.60 14.13
C ASN A 175 0.61 -29.60 15.25
N TYR A 176 0.38 -30.09 16.47
CA TYR A 176 0.13 -29.21 17.62
C TYR A 176 1.40 -28.41 17.96
N GLY A 177 1.30 -27.08 17.86
CA GLY A 177 2.42 -26.16 18.10
C GLY A 177 2.97 -25.49 16.85
N GLU A 178 2.59 -25.99 15.67
CA GLU A 178 2.88 -25.35 14.39
C GLU A 178 2.00 -24.13 14.19
N MET A 179 2.64 -23.03 13.82
CA MET A 179 1.97 -21.75 13.72
C MET A 179 1.27 -21.63 12.36
N THR A 180 -0.04 -21.41 12.39
CA THR A 180 -0.78 -20.98 11.20
C THR A 180 -0.25 -19.63 10.72
N LEU A 181 0.15 -19.56 9.46
CA LEU A 181 0.58 -18.35 8.78
C LEU A 181 -0.59 -17.67 8.07
N ILE A 182 -1.37 -18.46 7.32
CA ILE A 182 -2.54 -18.01 6.60
C ILE A 182 -3.75 -18.71 7.20
N SER A 183 -4.72 -17.93 7.67
CA SER A 183 -5.95 -18.47 8.23
C SER A 183 -6.81 -19.09 7.15
N LYS A 184 -7.55 -20.13 7.52
CA LYS A 184 -8.37 -20.89 6.58
C LYS A 184 -9.47 -20.05 5.94
N GLY A 185 -9.51 -20.04 4.61
CA GLY A 185 -10.53 -19.35 3.81
C GLY A 185 -10.37 -19.59 2.31
N PRO A 186 -11.30 -19.12 1.47
CA PRO A 186 -11.15 -19.19 0.02
C PRO A 186 -10.03 -18.25 -0.47
N ILE A 187 -9.39 -18.61 -1.57
CA ILE A 187 -8.42 -17.75 -2.26
C ILE A 187 -9.17 -16.60 -2.94
N ASP A 188 -8.70 -15.36 -2.83
CA ASP A 188 -9.30 -14.18 -3.50
C ASP A 188 -9.36 -14.36 -5.04
N ALA A 189 -10.49 -13.97 -5.65
CA ALA A 189 -10.70 -14.00 -7.10
C ALA A 189 -9.70 -13.13 -7.87
N LEU A 190 -9.15 -12.08 -7.23
CA LEU A 190 -8.13 -11.22 -7.81
C LEU A 190 -6.70 -11.72 -7.56
N GLY A 191 -6.54 -12.83 -6.84
CA GLY A 191 -5.24 -13.34 -6.39
C GLY A 191 -4.81 -12.74 -5.05
N GLU A 192 -3.71 -13.27 -4.51
CA GLU A 192 -3.19 -12.95 -3.18
C GLU A 192 -1.67 -12.80 -3.20
N THR A 193 -1.13 -12.03 -2.27
CA THR A 193 0.32 -11.91 -2.06
C THR A 193 0.61 -11.97 -0.58
N TRP A 194 1.58 -12.81 -0.22
CA TRP A 194 1.95 -13.11 1.15
C TRP A 194 3.46 -13.00 1.31
N ASP A 195 3.90 -12.02 2.09
CA ASP A 195 5.30 -11.89 2.48
C ASP A 195 5.61 -12.86 3.63
N LEU A 196 6.59 -13.74 3.41
CA LEU A 196 6.92 -14.78 4.39
C LEU A 196 7.54 -14.18 5.66
N ALA A 197 8.14 -12.99 5.56
CA ALA A 197 8.74 -12.29 6.68
C ALA A 197 7.72 -11.97 7.78
N ASP A 198 6.47 -11.64 7.44
CA ASP A 198 5.39 -11.42 8.42
C ASP A 198 5.16 -12.67 9.27
N GLY A 199 5.05 -13.82 8.61
CA GLY A 199 4.84 -15.11 9.26
C GLY A 199 6.03 -15.54 10.12
N LEU A 200 7.23 -15.43 9.58
CA LEU A 200 8.46 -15.86 10.23
C LEU A 200 8.85 -14.97 11.43
N SER A 201 8.68 -13.64 11.31
CA SER A 201 8.92 -12.71 12.42
C SER A 201 7.88 -12.85 13.54
N ALA A 202 6.61 -13.10 13.18
CA ALA A 202 5.57 -13.39 14.15
C ALA A 202 5.85 -14.72 14.89
N ALA A 203 6.35 -15.74 14.19
CA ALA A 203 6.81 -16.99 14.79
C ALA A 203 8.00 -16.78 15.73
N TYR A 204 9.01 -16.01 15.32
CA TYR A 204 10.14 -15.62 16.17
C TYR A 204 9.67 -15.02 17.51
N ALA A 205 8.70 -14.11 17.46
CA ALA A 205 8.11 -13.50 18.65
C ALA A 205 7.30 -14.50 19.48
N ASN A 206 6.46 -15.30 18.84
CA ASN A 206 5.59 -16.29 19.50
C ASN A 206 6.39 -17.36 20.26
N PHE A 207 7.52 -17.80 19.70
CA PHE A 207 8.39 -18.80 20.32
C PHE A 207 9.43 -18.19 21.29
N GLY A 208 9.48 -16.86 21.45
CA GLY A 208 10.39 -16.20 22.39
C GLY A 208 11.87 -16.35 22.02
N CYS A 209 12.16 -16.39 20.72
CA CYS A 209 13.46 -16.74 20.16
C CYS A 209 14.61 -15.80 20.56
N SER A 210 14.31 -14.58 21.03
CA SER A 210 15.30 -13.63 21.57
C SER A 210 16.09 -14.16 22.78
N SER A 211 15.59 -15.23 23.43
CA SER A 211 16.21 -15.86 24.59
C SER A 211 16.65 -17.30 24.35
N ALA A 212 16.46 -17.81 23.13
CA ALA A 212 16.73 -19.19 22.76
C ALA A 212 18.21 -19.40 22.40
N THR A 213 18.66 -20.64 22.53
CA THR A 213 19.97 -21.11 22.04
C THR A 213 19.76 -22.09 20.90
N LEU A 214 20.67 -22.11 19.92
CA LEU A 214 20.71 -23.17 18.92
C LEU A 214 20.69 -24.57 19.60
N PRO A 215 19.93 -25.54 19.07
CA PRO A 215 19.26 -25.52 17.77
C PRO A 215 17.81 -24.98 17.79
N VAL A 216 17.31 -24.49 18.92
CA VAL A 216 15.96 -23.92 19.01
C VAL A 216 15.91 -22.57 18.29
N CYS A 217 14.83 -22.33 17.55
CA CYS A 217 14.60 -21.17 16.70
C CYS A 217 15.59 -21.01 15.54
N ASN A 218 16.25 -22.10 15.12
CA ASN A 218 17.12 -22.03 13.95
C ASN A 218 16.33 -21.58 12.72
N GLY A 219 16.83 -20.57 12.00
CA GLY A 219 16.12 -19.97 10.86
C GLY A 219 14.95 -19.03 11.19
N LEU A 220 14.56 -18.89 12.46
CA LEU A 220 13.60 -17.84 12.84
C LEU A 220 14.39 -16.58 13.18
N ASN A 221 14.34 -15.61 12.27
CA ASN A 221 15.00 -14.32 12.44
C ASN A 221 13.99 -13.25 12.91
N SER A 222 14.45 -12.26 13.67
CA SER A 222 13.57 -11.24 14.25
C SER A 222 12.88 -10.36 13.22
N ASP A 223 13.49 -10.21 12.05
CA ASP A 223 13.02 -9.47 10.87
C ASP A 223 12.41 -10.41 9.80
N GLY A 224 12.25 -11.70 10.12
CA GLY A 224 11.58 -12.66 9.25
C GLY A 224 12.35 -13.07 7.99
N HIS A 225 13.60 -12.64 7.82
CA HIS A 225 14.39 -13.07 6.67
C HIS A 225 14.67 -14.59 6.70
N ILE A 226 14.81 -15.17 5.53
CA ILE A 226 15.19 -16.56 5.28
C ILE A 226 16.71 -16.63 5.21
N SER A 227 17.31 -17.35 6.14
CA SER A 227 18.74 -17.66 6.12
C SER A 227 19.08 -18.67 5.03
N LYS A 228 20.18 -18.44 4.33
CA LYS A 228 20.73 -19.37 3.34
C LYS A 228 21.20 -20.68 3.98
N ASP A 229 21.37 -21.69 3.14
CA ASP A 229 21.84 -23.04 3.53
C ASP A 229 20.91 -23.76 4.56
N LEU A 230 19.68 -23.27 4.74
CA LEU A 230 18.65 -23.87 5.58
C LEU A 230 17.38 -24.12 4.77
N SER A 231 16.73 -25.26 4.99
CA SER A 231 15.46 -25.62 4.35
C SER A 231 14.30 -25.14 5.22
N TYR A 232 13.45 -24.28 4.67
CA TYR A 232 12.25 -23.78 5.35
C TYR A 232 11.04 -24.52 4.84
N TYR A 233 10.37 -25.28 5.70
CA TYR A 233 9.18 -26.05 5.33
C TYR A 233 7.90 -25.27 5.65
N PHE A 234 7.04 -25.14 4.65
CA PHE A 234 5.72 -24.53 4.73
C PHE A 234 4.68 -25.55 4.32
N GLY A 235 3.70 -25.78 5.20
CA GLY A 235 2.54 -26.59 4.87
C GLY A 235 1.48 -25.72 4.22
N ILE A 236 0.90 -26.19 3.11
CA ILE A 236 -0.24 -25.57 2.43
C ILE A 236 -1.36 -26.60 2.42
N GLY A 237 -2.48 -26.29 3.05
CA GLY A 237 -3.62 -27.18 3.18
C GLY A 237 -4.81 -26.67 2.40
N TRP A 238 -5.61 -27.61 1.88
CA TRP A 238 -6.91 -27.30 1.30
C TRP A 238 -7.95 -28.33 1.73
N GLU A 239 -9.21 -27.92 1.80
CA GLU A 239 -10.33 -28.83 1.89
C GLU A 239 -11.56 -28.30 1.15
N LEU A 240 -12.38 -29.22 0.67
CA LEU A 240 -13.75 -28.93 0.27
C LEU A 240 -14.68 -29.47 1.38
N PRO A 241 -15.39 -28.62 2.14
CA PRO A 241 -16.21 -29.07 3.25
C PRO A 241 -17.24 -30.12 2.84
N ILE A 242 -17.48 -31.12 3.70
CA ILE A 242 -18.46 -32.19 3.44
C ILE A 242 -19.91 -31.69 3.26
N GLY A 243 -20.19 -30.48 3.76
CA GLY A 243 -21.50 -29.84 3.66
C GLY A 243 -21.69 -28.98 2.41
N THR A 244 -20.68 -28.89 1.53
CA THR A 244 -20.76 -28.17 0.26
C THR A 244 -21.83 -28.82 -0.61
N GLY A 245 -22.69 -28.01 -1.22
CA GLY A 245 -23.81 -28.50 -2.02
C GLY A 245 -23.38 -28.90 -3.43
N ASP A 246 -24.39 -29.13 -4.27
CA ASP A 246 -24.22 -29.57 -5.65
C ASP A 246 -23.82 -28.41 -6.60
N GLU A 247 -23.79 -27.17 -6.10
CA GLU A 247 -23.37 -25.98 -6.86
C GLU A 247 -21.93 -26.09 -7.38
N VAL A 248 -21.01 -26.71 -6.64
CA VAL A 248 -19.59 -26.83 -7.05
C VAL A 248 -19.32 -27.96 -8.04
N GLN A 249 -20.36 -28.67 -8.46
CA GLN A 249 -20.20 -29.86 -9.28
C GLN A 249 -19.74 -29.45 -10.68
N SER A 250 -18.85 -30.23 -11.31
CA SER A 250 -18.38 -29.97 -12.67
C SER A 250 -17.47 -28.74 -12.83
N ASP A 251 -17.47 -27.81 -11.89
CA ASP A 251 -16.60 -26.63 -11.83
C ASP A 251 -15.10 -26.92 -11.94
N THR A 252 -14.36 -25.87 -12.27
CA THR A 252 -12.89 -25.86 -12.19
C THR A 252 -12.41 -24.64 -11.43
N PHE A 253 -11.55 -24.92 -10.46
CA PHE A 253 -10.67 -23.95 -9.83
C PHE A 253 -9.23 -24.21 -10.25
N GLY A 254 -8.50 -23.16 -10.62
CA GLY A 254 -7.07 -23.18 -10.88
C GLY A 254 -6.40 -21.88 -10.49
N ALA A 255 -5.14 -21.94 -10.11
CA ALA A 255 -4.32 -20.78 -9.80
C ALA A 255 -2.84 -21.07 -10.07
N ASP A 256 -2.08 -20.03 -10.34
CA ASP A 256 -0.62 -20.08 -10.35
C ASP A 256 -0.08 -19.68 -8.97
N MET A 257 0.74 -20.54 -8.37
CA MET A 257 1.55 -20.18 -7.21
C MET A 257 2.96 -19.82 -7.67
N THR A 258 3.37 -18.60 -7.37
CA THR A 258 4.67 -18.03 -7.73
C THR A 258 5.46 -17.75 -6.47
N PHE A 259 6.68 -18.28 -6.42
CA PHE A 259 7.60 -18.06 -5.31
C PHE A 259 8.68 -17.07 -5.73
N GLN A 260 8.81 -16.01 -4.94
CA GLN A 260 9.75 -14.91 -5.17
C GLN A 260 10.77 -14.86 -4.04
N ALA A 261 12.01 -14.56 -4.38
CA ALA A 261 13.07 -14.26 -3.42
C ALA A 261 13.79 -12.95 -3.77
N SER A 262 14.20 -12.21 -2.74
CA SER A 262 14.88 -10.91 -2.85
C SER A 262 15.98 -10.74 -1.80
N GLU A 263 17.02 -9.98 -2.15
CA GLU A 263 18.14 -9.57 -1.27
C GLU A 263 17.77 -8.54 -0.22
N PHE A 264 16.61 -7.93 -0.41
CA PHE A 264 16.04 -6.96 0.48
C PHE A 264 14.60 -7.32 0.76
N ASP A 265 14.13 -6.90 1.91
CA ASP A 265 12.73 -6.96 2.28
C ASP A 265 11.87 -6.33 1.19
N PHE A 266 10.77 -7.00 0.83
CA PHE A 266 9.90 -6.55 -0.25
C PHE A 266 9.12 -5.28 0.09
N ASP A 267 9.03 -4.93 1.37
CA ASP A 267 8.44 -3.67 1.83
C ASP A 267 9.40 -2.48 1.74
N LYS A 268 10.69 -2.73 1.52
CA LYS A 268 11.69 -1.67 1.39
C LYS A 268 11.79 -1.17 -0.04
N THR A 269 11.95 0.14 -0.16
CA THR A 269 12.34 0.76 -1.44
C THR A 269 13.84 0.60 -1.64
N VAL A 270 14.24 0.08 -2.81
CA VAL A 270 15.65 -0.13 -3.16
C VAL A 270 16.06 0.85 -4.26
N VAL A 271 17.15 1.59 -4.01
CA VAL A 271 17.77 2.48 -5.01
C VAL A 271 19.23 2.08 -5.25
N THR A 272 19.73 2.41 -6.44
CA THR A 272 21.12 2.15 -6.82
C THR A 272 21.92 3.46 -6.71
N LEU A 273 23.11 3.37 -6.11
CA LEU A 273 24.10 4.43 -6.10
C LEU A 273 25.28 4.01 -6.98
N GLU A 274 25.66 4.88 -7.91
CA GLU A 274 26.62 4.55 -8.96
C GLU A 274 27.72 5.60 -9.04
N ASN A 275 28.94 5.17 -9.38
CA ASN A 275 29.99 6.12 -9.71
C ASN A 275 29.68 6.77 -11.08
N LYS A 276 30.23 7.96 -11.35
CA LYS A 276 29.90 8.71 -12.58
C LYS A 276 31.12 9.29 -13.26
N ASP A 277 31.10 9.33 -14.59
CA ASP A 277 32.13 9.97 -15.43
C ASP A 277 32.05 11.51 -15.38
N GLY A 278 33.01 12.19 -16.03
CA GLY A 278 33.03 13.66 -16.09
C GLY A 278 31.84 14.30 -16.82
N SER A 279 31.01 13.50 -17.49
CA SER A 279 29.78 13.91 -18.17
C SER A 279 28.52 13.50 -17.40
N TRP A 280 28.66 13.01 -16.16
CA TRP A 280 27.58 12.53 -15.29
C TRP A 280 26.85 11.27 -15.76
N ASN A 281 27.48 10.45 -16.61
CA ASN A 281 26.98 9.12 -16.94
C ASN A 281 27.48 8.11 -15.92
N ALA A 282 26.66 7.10 -15.59
CA ALA A 282 27.10 5.92 -14.85
C ALA A 282 28.26 5.22 -15.58
N ILE A 283 29.21 4.65 -14.83
CA ILE A 283 30.27 3.82 -15.40
C ILE A 283 29.90 2.35 -15.14
N GLU A 284 29.95 1.52 -16.19
CA GLU A 284 29.74 0.08 -16.06
C GLU A 284 31.07 -0.59 -15.64
N ASP A 285 31.41 -0.55 -14.34
CA ASP A 285 32.65 -1.10 -13.78
C ASP A 285 32.46 -1.93 -12.48
N ASP A 286 31.26 -2.48 -12.25
CA ASP A 286 30.88 -3.27 -11.07
C ASP A 286 30.99 -2.53 -9.72
N ARG A 287 31.33 -1.24 -9.72
CA ARG A 287 31.42 -0.41 -8.50
C ARG A 287 30.14 0.38 -8.27
N TYR A 288 29.23 -0.21 -7.51
CA TYR A 288 27.95 0.38 -7.16
C TYR A 288 27.58 0.11 -5.69
N ALA A 289 26.45 0.65 -5.27
CA ALA A 289 25.82 0.28 -4.02
C ALA A 289 24.30 0.17 -4.18
N GLU A 290 23.69 -0.65 -3.34
CA GLU A 290 22.25 -0.78 -3.22
C GLU A 290 21.85 -0.33 -1.82
N LEU A 291 20.94 0.63 -1.78
CA LEU A 291 20.37 1.18 -0.55
C LEU A 291 18.89 0.80 -0.50
N ALA A 292 18.54 -0.09 0.41
CA ALA A 292 17.16 -0.37 0.77
C ALA A 292 16.77 0.45 2.00
N TYR A 293 15.58 1.05 1.99
CA TYR A 293 15.11 1.88 3.10
C TYR A 293 13.58 1.89 3.19
N ASP A 294 13.06 2.22 4.37
CA ASP A 294 11.63 2.46 4.56
C ASP A 294 11.27 3.89 4.12
N GLU A 295 10.25 4.05 3.28
CA GLU A 295 9.85 5.37 2.76
C GLU A 295 9.24 6.27 3.86
N GLU A 296 8.90 5.70 5.02
CA GLU A 296 8.41 6.44 6.17
C GLU A 296 8.79 5.76 7.48
N GLY A 297 8.91 6.55 8.55
CA GLY A 297 9.10 6.05 9.91
C GLY A 297 9.60 7.15 10.83
N PRO A 298 9.66 6.93 12.15
CA PRO A 298 10.29 7.89 13.05
C PRO A 298 11.79 7.97 12.78
N THR A 299 12.40 6.90 12.28
CA THR A 299 13.82 6.86 11.91
C THR A 299 14.00 6.42 10.46
N PHE A 300 15.05 6.91 9.81
CA PHE A 300 15.48 6.43 8.50
C PHE A 300 16.19 5.09 8.68
N ASP A 301 15.45 4.02 8.49
CA ASP A 301 15.91 2.65 8.61
C ASP A 301 16.39 2.15 7.25
N TRP A 302 17.63 1.67 7.21
CA TRP A 302 18.32 1.36 5.96
C TRP A 302 19.13 0.07 6.03
N VAL A 303 19.26 -0.58 4.88
CA VAL A 303 20.21 -1.64 4.59
C VAL A 303 21.06 -1.19 3.39
N LEU A 304 22.38 -1.29 3.52
CA LEU A 304 23.31 -0.85 2.50
C LEU A 304 24.28 -1.96 2.13
N LYS A 305 24.34 -2.26 0.84
CA LYS A 305 25.34 -3.13 0.22
C LYS A 305 26.21 -2.30 -0.72
N VAL A 306 27.53 -2.46 -0.66
CA VAL A 306 28.50 -1.74 -1.50
C VAL A 306 29.43 -2.74 -2.16
N PHE A 307 29.76 -2.50 -3.43
CA PHE A 307 30.55 -3.38 -4.29
C PHE A 307 31.70 -2.62 -4.97
N ASP A 308 32.84 -3.29 -5.16
CA ASP A 308 34.10 -2.80 -5.77
C ASP A 308 34.56 -1.38 -5.34
N MET A 309 34.29 -0.98 -4.09
CA MET A 309 34.67 0.34 -3.61
C MET A 309 36.08 0.32 -2.99
N PRO A 310 36.96 1.31 -3.25
CA PRO A 310 38.30 1.31 -2.67
C PRO A 310 38.26 1.32 -1.13
N ALA A 311 39.11 0.51 -0.49
CA ALA A 311 39.20 0.44 0.97
C ALA A 311 39.36 1.82 1.62
N GLY A 312 38.57 2.10 2.66
CA GLY A 312 38.55 3.40 3.32
C GLY A 312 37.30 3.65 4.16
N THR A 313 37.22 4.84 4.76
CA THR A 313 36.05 5.27 5.53
C THR A 313 35.20 6.23 4.69
N TYR A 314 33.92 5.92 4.59
CA TYR A 314 32.92 6.64 3.80
C TYR A 314 31.72 7.03 4.65
N ARG A 315 30.87 7.91 4.12
CA ARG A 315 29.61 8.31 4.74
C ARG A 315 28.48 8.23 3.74
N LEU A 316 27.36 7.65 4.18
CA LEU A 316 26.07 7.80 3.52
C LEU A 316 25.49 9.16 3.94
N VAL A 317 25.17 10.02 2.98
CA VAL A 317 24.79 11.41 3.24
C VAL A 317 23.60 11.82 2.39
N TYR A 318 22.72 12.64 2.96
CA TYR A 318 21.81 13.49 2.22
C TYR A 318 22.56 14.71 1.68
N ALA A 319 22.50 14.99 0.38
CA ALA A 319 23.29 16.04 -0.28
C ALA A 319 22.39 17.16 -0.84
N PRO A 320 21.80 18.03 0.00
CA PRO A 320 20.82 19.02 -0.46
C PRO A 320 21.43 20.11 -1.38
N ASP A 321 20.60 20.69 -2.26
CA ASP A 321 21.00 21.81 -3.12
C ASP A 321 20.63 23.19 -2.55
N PRO A 322 21.49 24.21 -2.77
CA PRO A 322 22.63 24.21 -3.70
C PRO A 322 23.97 23.77 -3.08
N TRP A 323 24.77 22.98 -3.80
CA TRP A 323 26.18 22.75 -3.46
C TRP A 323 27.00 24.07 -3.46
N PRO A 324 27.99 24.27 -2.55
CA PRO A 324 28.35 23.42 -1.41
C PRO A 324 27.55 23.79 -0.15
N GLN A 325 26.62 24.74 -0.24
CA GLN A 325 26.06 25.40 0.93
C GLN A 325 24.83 24.71 1.50
N GLY A 326 24.19 23.79 0.76
CA GLY A 326 23.06 23.00 1.21
C GLY A 326 22.00 23.86 1.92
N ILE A 327 21.25 23.24 2.83
CA ILE A 327 20.37 23.97 3.75
C ILE A 327 21.22 24.93 4.60
N PRO A 328 20.84 26.21 4.79
CA PRO A 328 21.69 27.19 5.45
C PRO A 328 22.22 26.71 6.82
N PRO A 329 23.51 26.91 7.14
CA PRO A 329 24.11 26.42 8.39
C PRO A 329 23.40 26.87 9.68
N SER A 330 22.61 27.94 9.62
CA SER A 330 21.79 28.44 10.74
C SER A 330 20.77 27.43 11.25
N TYR A 331 20.42 26.41 10.46
CA TYR A 331 19.45 25.39 10.85
C TYR A 331 20.06 24.18 11.57
N ASN A 332 21.40 24.07 11.63
CA ASN A 332 22.11 23.01 12.35
C ASN A 332 21.66 21.56 12.02
N ILE A 333 21.33 21.31 10.76
CA ILE A 333 20.86 20.01 10.27
C ILE A 333 22.05 19.09 9.99
N LYS A 334 21.97 17.86 10.49
CA LYS A 334 22.96 16.81 10.18
C LYS A 334 22.52 16.11 8.91
N THR A 335 23.36 16.17 7.88
CA THR A 335 23.13 15.51 6.59
C THR A 335 23.79 14.13 6.52
N GLU A 336 24.57 13.75 7.53
CA GLU A 336 25.13 12.40 7.65
C GLU A 336 24.08 11.42 8.16
N ILE A 337 23.83 10.39 7.36
CA ILE A 337 22.95 9.26 7.70
C ILE A 337 23.77 8.20 8.44
N ALA A 338 24.91 7.78 7.85
CA ALA A 338 25.77 6.75 8.41
C ALA A 338 27.25 6.97 8.07
N THR A 339 28.13 6.34 8.87
CA THR A 339 29.56 6.18 8.56
C THR A 339 29.87 4.71 8.37
N ILE A 340 30.47 4.35 7.24
CA ILE A 340 30.81 2.98 6.88
C ILE A 340 32.31 2.83 6.64
N THR A 341 32.84 1.63 6.80
CA THR A 341 34.23 1.29 6.46
C THR A 341 34.24 0.17 5.45
N ILE A 342 34.80 0.44 4.28
CA ILE A 342 35.04 -0.56 3.24
C ILE A 342 36.41 -1.18 3.48
N ASP A 343 36.48 -2.50 3.55
CA ASP A 343 37.73 -3.22 3.76
C ASP A 343 38.47 -3.50 2.44
N SER A 344 39.53 -4.32 2.48
CA SER A 344 40.33 -4.64 1.29
C SER A 344 39.61 -5.51 0.26
N SER A 345 38.46 -6.10 0.59
CA SER A 345 37.61 -6.82 -0.38
C SER A 345 36.83 -5.88 -1.29
N GLY A 346 36.73 -4.60 -0.90
CA GLY A 346 35.95 -3.60 -1.62
C GLY A 346 34.44 -3.69 -1.39
N SER A 347 34.00 -4.53 -0.46
CA SER A 347 32.59 -4.75 -0.16
C SER A 347 32.19 -4.23 1.22
N TYR A 348 30.90 -3.89 1.37
CA TYR A 348 30.27 -3.65 2.67
C TYR A 348 28.84 -4.16 2.63
N ASN A 349 28.39 -4.78 3.71
CA ASN A 349 27.00 -5.14 3.94
C ASN A 349 26.67 -4.79 5.38
N GLY A 350 25.68 -3.94 5.59
CA GLY A 350 25.24 -3.55 6.91
C GLY A 350 23.93 -2.80 6.90
N SER A 351 23.31 -2.69 8.07
CA SER A 351 22.07 -1.97 8.27
C SER A 351 22.21 -0.96 9.40
N GLY A 352 21.27 -0.03 9.48
CA GLY A 352 21.22 0.96 10.53
C GLY A 352 19.90 1.71 10.55
N SER A 353 19.73 2.52 11.59
CA SER A 353 18.56 3.35 11.81
C SER A 353 19.04 4.73 12.25
N LYS A 354 18.46 5.78 11.68
CA LYS A 354 18.85 7.15 11.98
C LYS A 354 17.65 8.10 12.05
N GLU A 355 17.43 8.62 13.25
CA GLU A 355 16.59 9.81 13.46
C GLU A 355 17.16 11.03 12.70
N LEU A 356 16.49 11.45 11.63
CA LEU A 356 16.93 12.54 10.75
C LEU A 356 16.44 13.91 11.22
N ASN A 357 15.28 13.98 11.90
CA ASN A 357 14.52 15.20 12.21
C ASN A 357 14.23 16.03 10.96
N LEU A 358 14.04 15.37 9.81
CA LEU A 358 13.70 15.97 8.52
C LEU A 358 13.18 14.90 7.55
N ASP A 359 12.27 15.33 6.69
CA ASP A 359 11.90 14.58 5.48
C ASP A 359 13.04 14.63 4.45
N LEU A 360 13.10 13.64 3.56
CA LEU A 360 13.90 13.66 2.33
C LEU A 360 12.96 13.71 1.12
N PRO A 361 13.07 14.73 0.23
CA PRO A 361 13.83 15.95 0.42
C PRO A 361 13.22 16.85 1.50
N ASP A 362 14.06 17.52 2.25
CA ASP A 362 13.63 18.53 3.22
C ASP A 362 13.06 19.76 2.50
N SER A 363 12.02 20.38 3.06
CA SER A 363 11.36 21.57 2.49
C SER A 363 12.26 22.77 2.15
N ARG A 364 13.47 22.81 2.72
CA ARG A 364 14.48 23.86 2.48
C ARG A 364 15.48 23.50 1.39
N ASP A 365 15.49 22.25 0.92
CA ASP A 365 16.24 21.86 -0.26
C ASP A 365 15.62 22.49 -1.51
N SER A 366 16.46 23.04 -2.38
CA SER A 366 16.03 23.56 -3.68
C SER A 366 15.36 22.50 -4.55
N ASN A 367 15.69 21.22 -4.34
CA ASN A 367 15.10 20.09 -5.03
C ASN A 367 13.76 19.62 -4.44
N TYR A 368 13.30 20.19 -3.31
CA TYR A 368 12.01 19.84 -2.70
C TYR A 368 10.84 19.95 -3.68
N LYS A 369 10.84 20.99 -4.53
CA LYS A 369 9.76 21.28 -5.49
C LYS A 369 9.59 20.22 -6.59
N ILE A 370 10.60 19.40 -6.80
CA ILE A 370 10.58 18.31 -7.78
C ILE A 370 10.61 16.93 -7.10
N ASN A 371 10.40 16.90 -5.78
CA ASN A 371 10.42 15.69 -4.95
C ASN A 371 11.67 14.82 -5.19
N TYR A 372 12.84 15.46 -5.15
CA TYR A 372 14.11 14.81 -5.46
C TYR A 372 15.14 14.99 -4.34
N ALA A 373 15.39 13.97 -3.52
CA ALA A 373 16.47 13.99 -2.53
C ALA A 373 17.69 13.21 -3.04
N LYS A 374 18.86 13.86 -2.96
CA LYS A 374 20.13 13.25 -3.34
C LYS A 374 20.74 12.53 -2.15
N VAL A 375 20.97 11.23 -2.28
CA VAL A 375 21.67 10.43 -1.27
C VAL A 375 22.92 9.82 -1.87
N TRP A 376 24.08 10.11 -1.28
CA TRP A 376 25.40 9.74 -1.81
C TRP A 376 26.23 8.95 -0.80
N ILE A 377 27.17 8.15 -1.30
CA ILE A 377 28.28 7.61 -0.50
C ILE A 377 29.54 8.40 -0.85
N VAL A 378 30.08 9.13 0.12
CA VAL A 378 31.23 10.04 -0.07
C VAL A 378 32.38 9.68 0.87
N PRO A 379 33.65 9.95 0.52
CA PRO A 379 34.75 9.77 1.44
C PRO A 379 34.55 10.58 2.73
N ALA A 380 34.77 9.98 3.88
CA ALA A 380 34.54 10.63 5.17
C ALA A 380 35.39 11.91 5.38
N ALA A 381 36.48 12.06 4.62
CA ALA A 381 37.35 13.25 4.63
C ALA A 381 36.71 14.48 3.96
N ILE A 382 35.71 14.31 3.10
CA ILE A 382 35.06 15.41 2.34
C ILE A 382 33.65 15.75 2.84
N HIS A 383 33.26 15.25 4.01
CA HIS A 383 32.00 15.56 4.68
C HIS A 383 32.24 15.80 6.18
N ASN A 384 31.66 16.83 6.77
CA ASN A 384 31.87 17.19 8.19
C ASN A 384 30.63 17.04 9.07
N THR A 385 29.76 16.08 8.72
CA THR A 385 28.48 15.74 9.38
C THR A 385 27.32 16.66 9.01
N TYR A 386 27.58 17.92 8.69
CA TYR A 386 26.55 18.90 8.32
C TYR A 386 26.50 19.19 6.82
N LYS A 387 27.61 18.98 6.10
CA LYS A 387 27.71 19.26 4.66
C LYS A 387 28.99 18.69 4.06
N MET A 388 29.01 18.68 2.74
CA MET A 388 30.20 18.48 1.93
C MET A 388 31.22 19.61 2.16
N THR A 389 32.49 19.24 2.34
CA THR A 389 33.62 20.16 2.55
C THR A 389 34.64 20.12 1.40
N GLY A 390 34.48 19.18 0.47
CA GLY A 390 35.35 19.01 -0.70
C GLY A 390 34.63 18.28 -1.83
N TRP A 391 35.40 17.87 -2.84
CA TRP A 391 34.93 17.12 -4.00
C TRP A 391 35.87 15.96 -4.30
N ASN A 392 35.32 14.75 -4.48
CA ASN A 392 36.07 13.58 -4.93
C ASN A 392 35.15 12.63 -5.69
N GLN A 393 34.95 12.90 -6.98
CA GLN A 393 34.06 12.11 -7.82
C GLN A 393 34.50 10.63 -7.96
N ASN A 394 35.81 10.38 -8.05
CA ASN A 394 36.34 9.03 -8.31
C ASN A 394 36.01 8.02 -7.18
N ASN A 395 35.80 8.50 -5.96
CA ASN A 395 35.49 7.65 -4.81
C ASN A 395 34.11 8.00 -4.23
N THR A 396 33.18 8.49 -5.05
CA THR A 396 31.81 8.81 -4.64
C THR A 396 30.83 7.99 -5.46
N LEU A 397 29.82 7.42 -4.79
CA LEU A 397 28.63 6.84 -5.43
C LEU A 397 27.48 7.83 -5.31
N PHE A 398 26.81 8.09 -6.42
CA PHE A 398 25.75 9.08 -6.57
C PHE A 398 24.42 8.38 -6.82
N ASP A 399 23.33 8.98 -6.35
CA ASP A 399 21.98 8.50 -6.61
C ASP A 399 21.68 8.38 -8.12
N MET A 400 21.01 7.29 -8.48
CA MET A 400 20.42 7.08 -9.81
C MET A 400 18.92 7.37 -9.83
N GLN A 401 18.29 7.42 -8.65
CA GLN A 401 16.87 7.72 -8.42
C GLN A 401 16.72 8.62 -7.18
N SER A 402 15.59 9.31 -7.04
CA SER A 402 15.30 10.06 -5.80
C SER A 402 15.15 9.11 -4.62
N VAL A 403 15.70 9.50 -3.46
CA VAL A 403 15.38 8.89 -2.17
C VAL A 403 14.35 9.76 -1.46
N ASN A 404 13.11 9.29 -1.34
CA ASN A 404 12.06 10.00 -0.64
C ASN A 404 11.79 9.32 0.70
N TYR A 405 11.85 10.06 1.78
CA TYR A 405 11.60 9.56 3.13
C TYR A 405 10.79 10.55 3.95
N HIS A 406 9.78 10.05 4.64
CA HIS A 406 8.99 10.83 5.58
C HIS A 406 9.33 10.48 7.04
N ASP A 407 9.77 11.50 7.77
CA ASP A 407 10.01 11.42 9.20
C ASP A 407 8.70 11.67 9.95
N THR A 408 8.11 10.60 10.49
CA THR A 408 6.80 10.65 11.13
C THR A 408 6.78 11.46 12.43
N ASP A 409 7.95 11.74 13.01
CA ASP A 409 8.07 12.54 14.23
C ASP A 409 7.97 14.06 13.94
N LEU A 410 7.93 14.46 12.66
CA LEU A 410 7.81 15.87 12.25
C LEU A 410 6.38 16.42 12.13
N ALA A 411 5.35 15.59 12.28
CA ALA A 411 3.98 16.04 12.10
C ALA A 411 3.61 17.15 13.11
N VAL A 412 3.39 18.38 12.62
CA VAL A 412 3.00 19.52 13.48
C VAL A 412 1.50 19.61 13.60
N GLN A 413 1.02 19.82 14.83
CA GLN A 413 -0.39 20.09 15.10
C GLN A 413 -0.77 21.52 14.67
N LYS A 414 -1.78 21.65 13.82
CA LYS A 414 -2.41 22.91 13.42
C LYS A 414 -3.87 22.93 13.87
N THR A 415 -4.41 24.13 14.05
CA THR A 415 -5.84 24.36 14.31
C THR A 415 -6.38 25.44 13.38
N ILE A 416 -7.49 25.16 12.70
CA ILE A 416 -8.28 26.16 11.97
C ILE A 416 -9.58 26.44 12.70
N ASN A 417 -10.14 27.63 12.49
CA ASN A 417 -11.47 28.00 12.94
C ASN A 417 -12.34 28.28 11.71
N LEU A 418 -13.60 27.88 11.77
CA LEU A 418 -14.56 28.12 10.70
C LEU A 418 -15.43 29.33 11.06
N ALA A 419 -15.65 30.19 10.07
CA ALA A 419 -16.45 31.38 10.18
C ALA A 419 -17.87 31.14 9.66
N ASP A 420 -18.85 31.81 10.28
CA ASP A 420 -20.23 31.88 9.83
C ASP A 420 -20.33 32.48 8.42
N LEU A 421 -21.14 31.85 7.56
CA LEU A 421 -21.42 32.27 6.19
C LEU A 421 -22.71 33.10 6.05
N GLY A 422 -23.51 33.25 7.11
CA GLY A 422 -24.78 33.99 7.06
C GLY A 422 -25.82 33.30 6.17
N ALA A 423 -25.89 31.97 6.23
CA ALA A 423 -26.58 31.17 5.23
C ALA A 423 -28.12 31.33 5.27
N ASP A 424 -28.72 31.51 4.08
CA ASP A 424 -30.16 31.57 3.82
C ASP A 424 -30.45 31.00 2.42
N PRO A 425 -31.30 29.97 2.25
CA PRO A 425 -32.10 29.27 3.27
C PRO A 425 -31.31 28.25 4.09
N GLN A 426 -31.81 27.89 5.28
CA GLN A 426 -31.30 26.79 6.11
C GLN A 426 -32.30 25.64 6.16
N TYR A 427 -31.82 24.42 6.44
CA TYR A 427 -32.68 23.25 6.61
C TYR A 427 -33.54 23.38 7.87
N GLY A 428 -34.85 23.17 7.69
CA GLY A 428 -35.85 23.21 8.75
C GLY A 428 -36.17 24.62 9.21
N TYR A 429 -35.34 25.16 10.10
CA TYR A 429 -35.54 26.49 10.72
C TYR A 429 -34.26 27.33 10.69
N VAL A 430 -34.43 28.64 10.80
CA VAL A 430 -33.31 29.59 10.85
C VAL A 430 -32.62 29.50 12.22
N HIS A 431 -31.32 29.23 12.20
CA HIS A 431 -30.43 29.22 13.35
C HIS A 431 -29.36 30.33 13.19
N ASP A 432 -29.03 31.01 14.27
CA ASP A 432 -28.01 32.07 14.28
C ASP A 432 -26.64 31.46 14.57
N TYR A 433 -25.79 31.37 13.53
CA TYR A 433 -24.43 30.86 13.62
C TYR A 433 -23.40 31.93 14.01
N SER A 434 -23.77 33.20 14.19
CA SER A 434 -22.81 34.27 14.47
C SER A 434 -22.07 34.09 15.81
N GLY A 435 -22.66 33.33 16.74
CA GLY A 435 -22.06 32.94 18.02
C GLY A 435 -21.43 31.54 18.04
N ALA A 436 -21.47 30.81 16.93
CA ALA A 436 -20.92 29.46 16.85
C ALA A 436 -19.39 29.50 16.84
N ASN A 437 -18.77 28.54 17.52
CA ASN A 437 -17.34 28.34 17.51
C ASN A 437 -17.07 26.93 17.00
N VAL A 438 -16.43 26.80 15.84
CA VAL A 438 -16.06 25.51 15.26
C VAL A 438 -14.56 25.54 14.98
N SER A 439 -13.83 24.57 15.51
CA SER A 439 -12.42 24.39 15.23
C SER A 439 -12.11 22.95 14.81
N PHE A 440 -11.11 22.82 13.95
CA PHE A 440 -10.53 21.54 13.54
C PHE A 440 -9.04 21.54 13.84
N THR A 441 -8.62 20.64 14.72
CA THR A 441 -7.21 20.44 15.09
C THR A 441 -6.71 19.16 14.46
N TYR A 442 -5.62 19.24 13.69
CA TYR A 442 -5.08 18.16 12.88
C TYR A 442 -3.56 18.20 12.85
N ASN A 443 -2.91 17.08 12.52
CA ASN A 443 -1.47 17.02 12.31
C ASN A 443 -1.15 17.09 10.82
N THR A 444 -0.03 17.71 10.46
CA THR A 444 0.43 17.81 9.07
C THR A 444 1.96 17.86 8.99
N PRO A 445 2.59 17.28 7.94
CA PRO A 445 1.95 16.45 6.91
C PRO A 445 1.37 15.14 7.49
N ALA A 446 0.48 14.45 6.75
CA ALA A 446 -0.20 13.23 7.20
C ALA A 446 -0.09 12.12 6.14
N ASN A 447 0.01 10.85 6.59
CA ASN A 447 0.10 9.68 5.71
C ASN A 447 -1.28 9.34 5.12
N GLY A 448 -1.48 9.58 3.83
CA GLY A 448 -2.64 9.14 3.05
C GLY A 448 -4.02 9.64 3.50
N LYS A 449 -4.21 10.07 4.76
CA LYS A 449 -5.47 10.52 5.35
C LYS A 449 -5.19 11.65 6.31
N LEU A 450 -5.77 12.81 6.06
CA LEU A 450 -5.88 13.85 7.08
C LEU A 450 -6.84 13.38 8.19
N SER A 451 -6.34 13.35 9.43
CA SER A 451 -7.11 13.01 10.62
C SER A 451 -6.96 14.09 11.69
N GLY A 452 -7.97 14.23 12.54
CA GLY A 452 -7.94 15.22 13.60
C GLY A 452 -9.19 15.20 14.47
N THR A 453 -9.35 16.24 15.30
CA THR A 453 -10.53 16.41 16.16
C THR A 453 -11.25 17.69 15.79
N ILE A 454 -12.55 17.58 15.52
CA ILE A 454 -13.44 18.74 15.44
C ILE A 454 -14.06 18.99 16.81
N THR A 455 -14.01 20.24 17.25
CA THR A 455 -14.75 20.72 18.41
C THR A 455 -15.66 21.87 17.97
N ALA A 456 -16.94 21.81 18.33
CA ALA A 456 -17.85 22.92 18.11
C ALA A 456 -18.81 23.19 19.25
N THR A 457 -19.24 24.45 19.32
CA THR A 457 -20.34 24.94 20.15
C THR A 457 -21.22 25.90 19.35
N GLY A 458 -22.49 26.02 19.76
CA GLY A 458 -23.43 26.96 19.13
C GLY A 458 -23.96 26.54 17.76
N LEU A 459 -23.78 25.26 17.37
CA LEU A 459 -24.42 24.71 16.18
C LEU A 459 -25.93 24.51 16.39
N LYS A 460 -26.70 24.37 15.30
CA LYS A 460 -28.12 23.97 15.36
C LYS A 460 -28.27 22.65 16.12
N PRO A 461 -29.06 22.60 17.22
CA PRO A 461 -29.25 21.38 18.01
C PRO A 461 -29.71 20.18 17.19
N TYR A 462 -29.15 19.00 17.48
CA TYR A 462 -29.45 17.72 16.81
C TYR A 462 -29.13 17.64 15.31
N ALA A 463 -28.70 18.73 14.67
CA ALA A 463 -28.39 18.73 13.25
C ALA A 463 -27.10 17.95 12.96
N THR A 464 -27.10 17.24 11.83
CA THR A 464 -25.92 16.62 11.24
C THR A 464 -25.34 17.56 10.18
N TYR A 465 -24.01 17.61 10.12
CA TYR A 465 -23.27 18.40 9.15
C TYR A 465 -22.33 17.49 8.37
N GLN A 466 -22.33 17.64 7.06
CA GLN A 466 -21.28 17.11 6.19
C GLN A 466 -19.99 17.90 6.45
N LEU A 467 -18.87 17.18 6.53
CA LEU A 467 -17.54 17.74 6.49
C LEU A 467 -17.05 17.65 5.06
N LYS A 468 -16.81 18.81 4.46
CA LYS A 468 -16.52 18.94 3.04
C LYS A 468 -15.20 19.67 2.84
N PHE A 469 -14.41 19.18 1.90
CA PHE A 469 -13.35 19.96 1.28
C PHE A 469 -13.84 20.53 -0.05
N ASP A 470 -13.56 21.80 -0.26
CA ASP A 470 -13.80 22.52 -1.50
C ASP A 470 -12.46 23.02 -2.04
N GLY A 471 -12.22 22.75 -3.31
CA GLY A 471 -11.01 23.17 -4.00
C GLY A 471 -11.02 24.67 -4.22
N ILE A 472 -9.83 25.28 -4.24
CA ILE A 472 -9.66 26.69 -4.56
C ILE A 472 -8.83 26.76 -5.86
N PRO A 473 -9.44 26.58 -7.04
CA PRO A 473 -8.70 26.69 -8.29
C PRO A 473 -8.26 28.14 -8.54
N THR A 474 -7.21 28.32 -9.32
CA THR A 474 -6.64 29.64 -9.66
C THR A 474 -7.61 30.55 -10.42
N CYS A 475 -8.62 29.99 -11.09
CA CYS A 475 -9.71 30.76 -11.68
C CYS A 475 -10.59 31.46 -10.61
N GLN A 476 -10.65 30.92 -9.39
CA GLN A 476 -11.36 31.51 -8.26
C GLN A 476 -10.46 32.43 -7.43
N ASP A 477 -9.24 32.00 -7.13
CA ASP A 477 -8.24 32.81 -6.42
C ASP A 477 -6.90 32.75 -7.18
N SER A 478 -6.63 33.76 -7.99
CA SER A 478 -5.40 33.83 -8.81
C SER A 478 -4.09 33.91 -8.00
N VAL A 479 -4.16 34.18 -6.70
CA VAL A 479 -2.99 34.37 -5.83
C VAL A 479 -2.74 33.14 -4.98
N ASN A 480 -3.78 32.60 -4.35
CA ASN A 480 -3.67 31.50 -3.40
C ASN A 480 -4.32 30.20 -3.91
N GLY A 481 -4.76 30.16 -5.16
CA GLY A 481 -5.40 29.00 -5.74
C GLY A 481 -4.40 27.86 -5.99
N ASN A 482 -4.84 26.64 -5.74
CA ASN A 482 -4.08 25.41 -5.90
C ASN A 482 -4.84 24.46 -6.83
N ASN A 483 -4.51 24.51 -8.12
CA ASN A 483 -5.15 23.68 -9.14
C ASN A 483 -4.90 22.18 -8.92
N ALA A 484 -3.72 21.81 -8.41
CA ALA A 484 -3.38 20.40 -8.15
C ALA A 484 -4.25 19.84 -7.03
N ALA A 485 -4.35 20.54 -5.89
CA ALA A 485 -5.22 20.14 -4.79
C ALA A 485 -6.69 20.11 -5.20
N ASN A 486 -7.14 21.05 -6.04
CA ASN A 486 -8.48 21.03 -6.63
C ASN A 486 -8.72 19.76 -7.45
N GLU A 487 -7.74 19.33 -8.23
CA GLU A 487 -7.81 18.09 -9.00
C GLU A 487 -7.79 16.85 -8.10
N TYR A 488 -6.88 16.77 -7.12
CA TYR A 488 -6.75 15.65 -6.19
C TYR A 488 -8.06 15.33 -5.49
N ILE A 489 -8.75 16.34 -4.95
CA ILE A 489 -10.03 16.11 -4.27
C ILE A 489 -11.20 15.93 -5.26
N GLY A 490 -11.13 16.53 -6.45
CA GLY A 490 -12.18 16.39 -7.46
C GLY A 490 -12.27 14.98 -8.03
N TYR A 491 -11.12 14.35 -8.33
CA TYR A 491 -11.06 12.95 -8.76
C TYR A 491 -11.36 11.94 -7.65
N LYS A 492 -11.33 12.36 -6.39
CA LYS A 492 -11.74 11.51 -5.26
C LYS A 492 -13.20 11.72 -4.86
N GLY A 493 -13.75 12.90 -5.14
CA GLY A 493 -15.13 13.26 -4.91
C GLY A 493 -15.85 13.61 -6.20
N ARG A 494 -16.28 14.87 -6.33
CA ARG A 494 -17.10 15.37 -7.44
C ARG A 494 -16.66 16.77 -7.86
N TRP A 495 -17.29 17.27 -8.92
CA TRP A 495 -17.01 18.58 -9.49
C TRP A 495 -18.23 19.48 -9.47
N TRP A 496 -18.02 20.73 -9.08
CA TRP A 496 -18.99 21.80 -9.15
C TRP A 496 -18.53 22.88 -10.14
N ASP A 497 -19.30 23.07 -11.20
CA ASP A 497 -19.04 24.11 -12.18
C ASP A 497 -19.69 25.43 -11.74
N ASN A 498 -18.88 26.37 -11.28
CA ASN A 498 -19.36 27.69 -10.85
C ASN A 498 -19.85 28.56 -12.03
N THR A 499 -19.48 28.20 -13.26
CA THR A 499 -19.89 28.94 -14.48
C THR A 499 -21.33 28.62 -14.83
N THR A 500 -21.71 27.34 -14.75
CA THR A 500 -23.07 26.87 -15.07
C THR A 500 -23.94 26.65 -13.84
N ASN A 501 -23.35 26.73 -12.64
CA ASN A 501 -23.99 26.51 -11.35
C ASN A 501 -24.61 25.10 -11.26
N SER A 502 -23.83 24.08 -11.63
CA SER A 502 -24.26 22.69 -11.68
C SER A 502 -23.14 21.70 -11.38
N ASN A 503 -23.52 20.50 -10.95
CA ASN A 503 -22.58 19.38 -10.87
C ASN A 503 -22.09 18.97 -12.27
N THR A 504 -20.83 18.55 -12.35
CA THR A 504 -20.25 17.91 -13.54
C THR A 504 -19.50 16.63 -13.15
N ASN A 505 -19.23 15.75 -14.12
CA ASN A 505 -18.40 14.56 -13.96
C ASN A 505 -16.97 14.82 -14.47
N ASP A 506 -16.10 13.83 -14.33
CA ASP A 506 -14.68 13.93 -14.74
C ASP A 506 -14.52 14.29 -16.22
N ALA A 507 -15.38 13.73 -17.09
CA ALA A 507 -15.37 14.04 -18.51
C ALA A 507 -15.73 15.51 -18.78
N GLY A 508 -16.72 16.05 -18.07
CA GLY A 508 -17.09 17.46 -18.17
C GLY A 508 -16.01 18.38 -17.57
N TYR A 509 -15.38 17.99 -16.45
CA TYR A 509 -14.21 18.71 -15.94
C TYR A 509 -13.10 18.79 -17.00
N LEU A 510 -12.69 17.65 -17.56
CA LEU A 510 -11.65 17.61 -18.60
C LEU A 510 -12.01 18.42 -19.86
N ALA A 511 -13.29 18.45 -20.24
CA ALA A 511 -13.75 19.20 -21.40
C ALA A 511 -13.75 20.73 -21.19
N PHE A 512 -13.96 21.19 -19.96
CA PHE A 512 -14.24 22.60 -19.67
C PHE A 512 -13.28 23.27 -18.69
N LYS A 513 -12.33 22.56 -18.08
CA LYS A 513 -11.43 23.10 -17.04
C LYS A 513 -10.61 24.33 -17.46
N ASP A 514 -10.37 24.51 -18.77
CA ASP A 514 -9.65 25.66 -19.31
C ASP A 514 -10.56 26.86 -19.62
N THR A 515 -11.88 26.66 -19.65
CA THR A 515 -12.87 27.68 -20.04
C THR A 515 -13.86 28.05 -18.93
N HIS A 516 -14.10 27.14 -17.99
CA HIS A 516 -15.01 27.28 -16.87
C HIS A 516 -14.23 27.29 -15.56
N CYS A 517 -14.78 27.92 -14.53
CA CYS A 517 -14.21 27.79 -13.19
C CYS A 517 -14.88 26.64 -12.44
N ILE A 518 -14.18 25.52 -12.34
CA ILE A 518 -14.71 24.26 -11.81
C ILE A 518 -13.94 23.85 -10.56
N ASN A 519 -14.68 23.62 -9.48
CA ASN A 519 -14.13 23.25 -8.20
C ASN A 519 -14.32 21.76 -7.96
N GLY A 520 -13.23 21.06 -7.62
CA GLY A 520 -13.31 19.75 -7.01
C GLY A 520 -13.88 19.88 -5.59
N TYR A 521 -14.67 18.91 -5.17
CA TYR A 521 -15.14 18.84 -3.80
C TYR A 521 -15.29 17.41 -3.30
N LEU A 522 -15.09 17.22 -2.01
CA LEU A 522 -15.06 15.92 -1.36
C LEU A 522 -15.80 15.98 -0.02
N VAL A 523 -16.87 15.19 0.14
CA VAL A 523 -17.51 14.99 1.44
C VAL A 523 -16.86 13.79 2.10
N TRP A 524 -16.13 14.01 3.18
CA TRP A 524 -15.20 12.99 3.69
C TRP A 524 -15.56 12.41 5.06
N ASP A 525 -16.35 13.14 5.85
CA ASP A 525 -16.84 12.70 7.16
C ASP A 525 -18.06 13.58 7.54
N PHE A 526 -18.61 13.41 8.75
CA PHE A 526 -19.76 14.14 9.26
C PHE A 526 -19.72 14.31 10.78
N ILE A 527 -20.43 15.30 11.30
CA ILE A 527 -20.61 15.53 12.75
C ILE A 527 -22.09 15.72 13.07
N THR A 528 -22.54 15.31 14.25
CA THR A 528 -23.91 15.58 14.72
C THR A 528 -23.84 16.34 16.04
N ALA A 529 -24.47 17.51 16.08
CA ALA A 529 -24.53 18.33 17.29
C ALA A 529 -25.47 17.70 18.33
N ASN A 530 -25.12 17.80 19.60
CA ASN A 530 -26.01 17.38 20.68
C ASN A 530 -27.16 18.39 20.90
N ALA A 531 -27.98 18.13 21.93
CA ALA A 531 -29.12 18.99 22.30
C ALA A 531 -28.75 20.44 22.60
N SER A 532 -27.50 20.73 22.96
CA SER A 532 -26.99 22.07 23.25
C SER A 532 -26.25 22.71 22.07
N GLY A 533 -26.21 22.05 20.91
CA GLY A 533 -25.45 22.54 19.76
C GLY A 533 -23.95 22.30 19.85
N ASN A 534 -23.50 21.37 20.71
CA ASN A 534 -22.08 21.09 20.92
C ASN A 534 -21.67 19.74 20.31
N VAL A 535 -20.42 19.62 19.90
CA VAL A 535 -19.82 18.37 19.41
C VAL A 535 -18.32 18.33 19.65
N THR A 536 -17.80 17.15 19.94
CA THR A 536 -16.37 16.83 19.88
C THR A 536 -16.26 15.46 19.23
N LYS A 537 -15.62 15.37 18.05
CA LYS A 537 -15.52 14.13 17.28
C LYS A 537 -14.13 14.00 16.66
N ALA A 538 -13.51 12.83 16.81
CA ALA A 538 -12.36 12.45 15.99
C ALA A 538 -12.84 12.09 14.58
N VAL A 539 -12.18 12.65 13.57
CA VAL A 539 -12.57 12.54 12.17
C VAL A 539 -11.36 12.22 11.31
N ALA A 540 -11.59 11.54 10.21
CA ALA A 540 -10.54 11.17 9.25
C ALA A 540 -11.10 11.17 7.83
N THR A 541 -10.27 11.54 6.87
CA THR A 541 -10.58 11.51 5.42
C THR A 541 -10.59 10.08 4.87
N ALA A 542 -11.36 9.20 5.49
CA ALA A 542 -11.39 7.77 5.19
C ALA A 542 -12.48 7.37 4.19
N ASN A 543 -13.39 8.28 3.82
CA ASN A 543 -14.50 7.98 2.93
C ASN A 543 -14.68 9.08 1.89
N SER A 544 -15.22 8.73 0.72
CA SER A 544 -15.76 9.69 -0.25
C SER A 544 -17.26 9.49 -0.31
N TYR A 545 -18.02 10.40 0.31
CA TYR A 545 -19.47 10.31 0.36
C TYR A 545 -20.12 11.12 -0.76
N HIS A 546 -21.17 10.56 -1.35
CA HIS A 546 -22.08 11.28 -2.22
C HIS A 546 -22.98 12.21 -1.39
N VAL A 547 -23.65 11.61 -0.40
CA VAL A 547 -24.63 12.21 0.53
C VAL A 547 -24.70 11.38 1.81
N LEU A 548 -25.30 11.94 2.86
CA LEU A 548 -25.53 11.22 4.12
C LEU A 548 -26.96 10.69 4.23
N PHE A 549 -27.08 9.57 4.94
CA PHE A 549 -28.31 8.83 5.20
C PHE A 549 -28.46 8.57 6.70
N SER A 550 -29.72 8.44 7.13
CA SER A 550 -30.07 7.97 8.48
C SER A 550 -30.40 6.48 8.41
N GLY A 551 -29.41 5.69 7.98
CA GLY A 551 -29.54 4.29 7.57
C GLY A 551 -29.04 3.28 8.60
N GLY A 552 -28.84 3.71 9.84
CA GLY A 552 -28.51 2.83 10.96
C GLY A 552 -27.03 2.82 11.37
N GLY A 553 -26.21 3.69 10.79
CA GLY A 553 -24.77 3.76 11.06
C GLY A 553 -23.93 2.77 10.24
N VAL A 554 -24.56 2.04 9.31
CA VAL A 554 -23.88 1.12 8.40
C VAL A 554 -23.44 1.88 7.16
N CYS A 555 -22.13 1.88 6.89
CA CYS A 555 -21.58 2.55 5.71
C CYS A 555 -22.25 2.03 4.42
N ASN A 556 -22.49 2.94 3.46
CA ASN A 556 -23.16 2.69 2.19
C ASN A 556 -24.65 2.25 2.27
N SER A 557 -25.28 2.32 3.45
CA SER A 557 -26.72 2.12 3.60
C SER A 557 -27.50 3.31 3.03
N ILE A 558 -28.39 3.08 2.08
CA ILE A 558 -29.14 4.13 1.35
C ILE A 558 -30.61 4.23 1.75
N ASN A 559 -30.88 4.36 3.06
CA ASN A 559 -32.23 4.57 3.59
C ASN A 559 -32.24 5.58 4.74
N ASN A 560 -33.45 5.99 5.16
CA ASN A 560 -33.66 7.06 6.13
C ASN A 560 -34.60 6.63 7.26
N ASP A 561 -34.62 5.33 7.56
CA ASP A 561 -35.60 4.71 8.45
C ASP A 561 -35.47 5.18 9.90
N TYR A 562 -34.31 5.73 10.26
CA TYR A 562 -34.01 6.21 11.62
C TYR A 562 -34.28 7.71 11.82
N LEU A 563 -34.83 8.42 10.83
CA LEU A 563 -35.18 9.84 10.98
C LEU A 563 -36.30 10.04 12.01
N ALA A 564 -36.03 10.88 13.01
CA ALA A 564 -36.90 11.08 14.17
C ALA A 564 -37.02 12.56 14.56
N TYR A 565 -38.09 12.89 15.30
CA TYR A 565 -38.29 14.21 15.89
C TYR A 565 -37.47 14.31 17.18
N LEU A 566 -36.20 14.70 17.04
CA LEU A 566 -35.25 14.73 18.14
C LEU A 566 -35.26 16.05 18.92
N ASP A 567 -35.65 17.15 18.27
CA ASP A 567 -35.67 18.49 18.86
C ASP A 567 -37.07 18.85 19.37
N PRO A 568 -37.31 18.89 20.70
CA PRO A 568 -38.61 19.25 21.24
C PRO A 568 -39.03 20.70 20.96
N ALA A 569 -38.07 21.60 20.68
CA ALA A 569 -38.37 22.97 20.30
C ALA A 569 -38.90 23.07 18.85
N HIS A 570 -38.59 22.07 18.02
CA HIS A 570 -38.95 22.03 16.60
C HIS A 570 -39.57 20.66 16.23
N PRO A 571 -40.75 20.31 16.78
CA PRO A 571 -41.34 18.97 16.70
C PRO A 571 -41.84 18.56 15.30
N THR A 572 -41.66 19.42 14.29
CA THR A 572 -42.01 19.14 12.90
C THR A 572 -40.80 18.84 12.02
N ILE A 573 -39.58 18.99 12.54
CA ILE A 573 -38.34 18.74 11.81
C ILE A 573 -37.74 17.43 12.28
N LYS A 574 -37.35 16.58 11.33
CA LYS A 574 -36.68 15.33 11.64
C LYS A 574 -35.17 15.48 11.51
N PHE A 575 -34.47 14.82 12.42
CA PHE A 575 -33.03 14.68 12.45
C PHE A 575 -32.66 13.20 12.56
N SER A 576 -31.39 12.87 12.31
CA SER A 576 -30.86 11.54 12.54
C SER A 576 -30.21 11.46 13.92
N PRO A 577 -30.45 10.39 14.71
CA PRO A 577 -29.59 10.10 15.85
C PRO A 577 -28.13 9.95 15.39
N ALA A 578 -27.18 10.44 16.20
CA ALA A 578 -25.78 10.53 15.80
C ALA A 578 -25.15 9.17 15.46
N ASP A 579 -25.57 8.10 16.13
CA ASP A 579 -25.13 6.72 15.92
C ASP A 579 -25.85 6.02 14.75
N LYS A 580 -26.79 6.70 14.09
CA LYS A 580 -27.56 6.19 12.95
C LYS A 580 -27.21 6.87 11.63
N VAL A 581 -26.34 7.88 11.67
CA VAL A 581 -25.83 8.55 10.46
C VAL A 581 -24.80 7.67 9.77
N ASN A 582 -24.91 7.55 8.47
CA ASN A 582 -23.91 6.97 7.58
C ASN A 582 -23.87 7.76 6.27
N GLY A 583 -22.96 7.41 5.35
CA GLY A 583 -22.92 7.99 4.01
C GLY A 583 -23.06 6.95 2.92
N GLN A 584 -23.62 7.35 1.79
CA GLN A 584 -23.52 6.63 0.53
C GLN A 584 -22.16 6.90 -0.08
N ILE A 585 -21.46 5.86 -0.51
CA ILE A 585 -20.14 6.01 -1.11
C ILE A 585 -20.26 6.55 -2.54
N GLU A 586 -19.51 7.61 -2.85
CA GLU A 586 -19.35 8.15 -4.20
C GLU A 586 -18.23 7.39 -4.94
N ARG A 587 -17.07 7.24 -4.31
CA ARG A 587 -15.89 6.54 -4.85
C ARG A 587 -15.24 5.69 -3.77
N PHE A 588 -14.46 4.70 -4.21
CA PHE A 588 -13.71 3.76 -3.35
C PHE A 588 -14.63 2.85 -2.51
N THR A 589 -14.06 2.16 -1.53
CA THR A 589 -14.76 1.35 -0.53
C THR A 589 -14.90 2.12 0.79
N CYS A 590 -15.78 1.65 1.67
CA CYS A 590 -15.92 2.19 3.03
C CYS A 590 -14.58 2.13 3.78
N GLY A 591 -14.06 3.28 4.23
CA GLY A 591 -12.77 3.39 4.88
C GLY A 591 -11.54 3.33 3.95
N GLY A 592 -11.75 3.10 2.65
CA GLY A 592 -10.70 2.86 1.67
C GLY A 592 -10.17 4.10 0.95
N LEU A 593 -10.63 5.31 1.31
CA LEU A 593 -10.11 6.53 0.68
C LEU A 593 -8.72 6.87 1.23
N THR A 594 -7.78 7.13 0.31
CA THR A 594 -6.53 7.87 0.59
C THR A 594 -6.45 9.11 -0.30
N LEU A 595 -5.82 10.17 0.20
CA LEU A 595 -5.50 11.40 -0.51
C LEU A 595 -4.18 11.22 -1.28
N ASP A 596 -4.04 11.93 -2.40
CA ASP A 596 -2.81 11.88 -3.19
C ASP A 596 -1.70 12.66 -2.48
N ALA A 597 -0.45 12.21 -2.66
CA ALA A 597 0.72 12.94 -2.17
C ALA A 597 0.75 14.37 -2.74
N GLY A 598 1.00 15.35 -1.88
CA GLY A 598 1.15 16.75 -2.27
C GLY A 598 0.67 17.75 -1.22
N SER A 599 0.73 19.03 -1.59
CA SER A 599 0.25 20.12 -0.74
C SER A 599 -1.18 20.49 -1.08
N TYR A 600 -2.01 20.62 -0.04
CA TYR A 600 -3.42 20.94 -0.12
C TYR A 600 -3.67 22.33 0.44
N ASP A 601 -4.04 23.27 -0.42
CA ASP A 601 -4.62 24.56 -0.04
C ASP A 601 -6.09 24.56 -0.42
N LEU A 602 -6.95 24.33 0.57
CA LEU A 602 -8.37 24.08 0.37
C LEU A 602 -9.22 24.97 1.26
N GLN A 603 -10.53 24.87 1.06
CA GLN A 603 -11.53 25.33 2.01
C GLN A 603 -12.18 24.12 2.68
N MET A 604 -12.32 24.16 4.00
CA MET A 604 -13.13 23.21 4.76
C MET A 604 -14.49 23.85 5.06
N THR A 605 -15.57 23.12 4.77
CA THR A 605 -16.94 23.62 4.86
C THR A 605 -17.82 22.66 5.65
N LEU A 606 -18.69 23.21 6.51
CA LEU A 606 -19.78 22.50 7.16
C LEU A 606 -21.07 22.78 6.40
N THR A 607 -21.71 21.71 5.93
CA THR A 607 -22.99 21.79 5.20
C THR A 607 -24.07 21.08 6.00
N GLU A 608 -25.20 21.74 6.23
CA GLU A 608 -26.34 21.12 6.89
C GLU A 608 -26.86 19.92 6.07
N GLU A 609 -27.04 18.79 6.74
CA GLU A 609 -27.63 17.62 6.12
C GLU A 609 -29.15 17.60 6.34
N SER A 610 -29.89 17.45 5.23
CA SER A 610 -31.35 17.34 5.23
C SER A 610 -31.83 15.90 5.09
N PHE A 611 -30.93 14.94 4.84
CA PHE A 611 -31.25 13.53 4.59
C PHE A 611 -32.31 13.38 3.50
N HIS A 612 -32.23 14.21 2.46
CA HIS A 612 -33.17 14.24 1.33
C HIS A 612 -34.62 14.57 1.72
N GLN A 613 -34.84 15.24 2.84
CA GLN A 613 -36.17 15.72 3.22
C GLN A 613 -36.55 16.98 2.41
N GLY A 614 -37.08 16.78 1.20
CA GLY A 614 -37.52 17.84 0.28
C GLY A 614 -36.55 18.06 -0.88
N PRO A 615 -36.66 19.16 -1.66
CA PRO A 615 -35.78 19.46 -2.80
C PRO A 615 -34.30 19.74 -2.44
N GLY A 616 -33.82 19.28 -1.28
CA GLY A 616 -32.40 19.25 -0.90
C GLY A 616 -31.79 20.63 -0.70
N THR A 617 -32.03 21.26 0.45
CA THR A 617 -31.24 22.44 0.85
C THR A 617 -29.98 21.97 1.58
N TRP A 618 -28.95 21.59 0.83
CA TRP A 618 -27.60 21.36 1.38
C TRP A 618 -26.90 22.70 1.52
N THR A 619 -27.18 23.37 2.64
CA THR A 619 -26.72 24.74 2.88
C THR A 619 -25.38 24.71 3.60
N ALA A 620 -24.34 25.27 2.96
CA ALA A 620 -23.08 25.55 3.62
C ALA A 620 -23.27 26.67 4.65
N VAL A 621 -22.99 26.39 5.93
CA VAL A 621 -23.23 27.32 7.03
C VAL A 621 -21.96 27.93 7.60
N MET A 622 -20.85 27.19 7.57
CA MET A 622 -19.57 27.66 8.11
C MET A 622 -18.42 27.16 7.26
N SER A 623 -17.35 27.96 7.14
CA SER A 623 -16.14 27.52 6.42
C SER A 623 -14.87 28.19 6.90
N GLY A 624 -13.72 27.59 6.59
CA GLY A 624 -12.40 28.15 6.86
C GLY A 624 -11.36 27.63 5.88
N LYS A 625 -10.31 28.42 5.60
CA LYS A 625 -9.17 27.94 4.80
C LYS A 625 -8.39 26.90 5.59
N ILE A 626 -7.93 25.86 4.92
CA ILE A 626 -7.10 24.80 5.49
C ILE A 626 -5.87 24.56 4.61
N ASN A 627 -4.72 24.34 5.25
CA ASN A 627 -3.49 23.95 4.57
C ASN A 627 -2.83 22.75 5.27
N PHE A 628 -2.52 21.73 4.50
CA PHE A 628 -1.82 20.53 4.95
C PHE A 628 -1.03 19.88 3.81
N GLY A 629 -0.11 18.99 4.15
CA GLY A 629 0.57 18.11 3.21
C GLY A 629 0.09 16.66 3.42
N ILE A 630 0.02 15.91 2.34
CA ILE A 630 -0.07 14.45 2.33
C ILE A 630 1.20 13.95 1.65
N TYR A 631 1.78 12.86 2.14
CA TYR A 631 2.82 12.12 1.45
C TYR A 631 2.27 10.78 0.99
#